data_AF-A0A2G2GFC5-F1
#
_entry.id   AF-A0A2G2GFC5-F1
#
_cell.length_a   1.000
_cell.length_b   1.000
_cell.length_c   1.000
_cell.angle_alpha   90.00
_cell.angle_beta   90.00
_cell.angle_gamma   90.00
#
_symmetry.space_group_name_H-M   'P 1'
#
loop_
_entity.id
_entity.type
_entity.pdbx_description
1 polymer ?
#
loop_
_entity_poly.entity_id
_entity_poly.type
_entity_poly.pdbx_seq_one_letter_code
_entity_poly.pdbx_strand_id
1 'polypeptide(L)'
;MALLFGVVLGLLALPFWRFVLVNFNQTEYGRLTYLCDSAMRTHYIAKARTAASPSEKQVEALERAELALIDCQDYDILQKKLMLWGLRENELGLMRLRSIEADAEGLKDVVDAHEIRD
;
A
#
# COMPACT_ATOMS: atom_id res chain seq x y z
N MET A 1 5.85 5.33 -44.04
CA MET A 1 5.78 3.99 -43.39
C MET A 1 6.61 3.95 -42.11
N ALA A 2 7.94 4.11 -42.16
CA ALA A 2 8.79 4.04 -40.95
C ALA A 2 8.43 5.04 -39.83
N LEU A 3 8.07 6.28 -40.19
CA LEU A 3 7.68 7.32 -39.22
C LEU A 3 6.35 6.99 -38.52
N LEU A 4 5.35 6.53 -39.29
CA LEU A 4 4.08 6.03 -38.75
C LEU A 4 4.29 4.83 -37.82
N PHE A 5 5.16 3.91 -38.21
CA PHE A 5 5.51 2.75 -37.37
C PHE A 5 6.17 3.17 -36.06
N GLY A 6 7.11 4.12 -36.09
CA GLY A 6 7.74 4.67 -34.89
C GLY A 6 6.76 5.36 -33.95
N VAL A 7 5.80 6.12 -34.49
CA VAL A 7 4.74 6.77 -33.70
C VAL A 7 3.83 5.74 -33.03
N VAL A 8 3.37 4.74 -33.79
CA VAL A 8 2.52 3.66 -33.24
C VAL A 8 3.27 2.88 -32.16
N LEU A 9 4.55 2.55 -32.39
CA LEU A 9 5.38 1.85 -31.41
C LEU A 9 5.52 2.67 -30.12
N GLY A 10 5.78 3.98 -30.22
CA GLY A 10 5.89 4.85 -29.03
C GLY A 10 4.57 4.97 -28.26
N LEU A 11 3.45 5.07 -28.96
CA LEU A 11 2.12 5.15 -28.34
C LEU A 11 1.72 3.87 -27.62
N LEU A 12 2.16 2.71 -28.10
CA LEU A 12 1.83 1.41 -27.50
C LEU A 12 2.87 0.95 -26.46
N ALA A 13 4.14 1.37 -26.60
CA ALA A 13 5.22 0.95 -25.70
C ALA A 13 4.99 1.41 -24.26
N LEU A 14 4.61 2.68 -24.04
CA LEU A 14 4.35 3.22 -22.71
C LEU A 14 3.17 2.56 -21.97
N PRO A 15 1.96 2.41 -22.55
CA PRO A 15 0.86 1.72 -21.88
C PRO A 15 1.17 0.24 -21.66
N PHE A 16 1.86 -0.43 -22.60
CA PHE A 16 2.30 -1.81 -22.40
C PHE A 16 3.31 -1.93 -21.25
N TRP A 17 4.28 -1.02 -21.17
CA TRP A 17 5.25 -0.98 -20.08
C TRP A 17 4.58 -0.80 -18.72
N ARG A 18 3.64 0.15 -18.62
CA ARG A 18 2.85 0.36 -17.39
C ARG A 18 2.02 -0.87 -17.02
N PHE A 19 1.40 -1.52 -18.01
CA PHE A 19 0.67 -2.77 -17.79
C PHE A 19 1.58 -3.86 -17.21
N VAL A 20 2.80 -4.03 -17.73
CA VAL A 20 3.79 -4.97 -17.20
C VAL A 20 4.15 -4.62 -15.76
N LEU A 21 4.45 -3.35 -15.46
CA LEU A 21 4.78 -2.91 -14.11
C LEU A 21 3.64 -3.19 -13.11
N VAL A 22 2.39 -2.89 -13.48
CA VAL A 22 1.22 -3.14 -12.62
C VAL A 22 1.08 -4.63 -12.32
N ASN A 23 1.06 -5.49 -13.34
CA ASN A 23 0.83 -6.93 -13.13
C ASN A 23 1.97 -7.59 -12.34
N PHE A 24 3.22 -7.20 -12.60
CA PHE A 24 4.37 -7.78 -11.92
C PHE A 24 4.45 -7.38 -10.44
N ASN A 25 4.04 -6.15 -10.10
CA ASN A 25 4.17 -5.63 -8.74
C ASN A 25 2.86 -5.68 -7.93
N GLN A 26 1.73 -6.06 -8.51
CA GLN A 26 0.42 -6.04 -7.85
C GLN A 26 0.42 -6.77 -6.50
N THR A 27 0.95 -7.99 -6.45
CA THR A 27 0.93 -8.81 -5.23
C THR A 27 1.75 -8.19 -4.11
N GLU A 28 2.99 -7.78 -4.42
CA GLU A 28 3.89 -7.22 -3.40
C GLU A 28 3.44 -5.83 -2.95
N TYR A 29 3.01 -5.00 -3.89
CA TYR A 29 2.48 -3.67 -3.60
C TYR A 29 1.21 -3.76 -2.73
N GLY A 30 0.35 -4.73 -3.00
CA GLY A 30 -0.82 -5.03 -2.16
C GLY A 30 -0.46 -5.48 -0.76
N ARG A 31 0.47 -6.43 -0.65
CA ARG A 31 0.97 -6.92 0.65
C ARG A 31 1.55 -5.78 1.50
N LEU A 32 2.38 -4.93 0.92
CA LEU A 32 2.99 -3.79 1.62
C LEU A 32 1.97 -2.71 2.00
N THR A 33 0.95 -2.49 1.15
CA THR A 33 -0.18 -1.60 1.49
C THR A 33 -0.89 -2.11 2.75
N TYR A 34 -1.26 -3.39 2.78
CA TYR A 34 -1.93 -4.00 3.92
C TYR A 34 -1.09 -3.92 5.21
N LEU A 35 0.20 -4.25 5.12
CA LEU A 35 1.09 -4.18 6.28
C LEU A 35 1.21 -2.77 6.84
N CYS A 36 1.35 -1.77 5.98
CA CYS A 36 1.38 -0.38 6.42
C CYS A 36 0.08 0.03 7.12
N ASP A 37 -1.08 -0.28 6.54
CA ASP A 37 -2.38 0.05 7.14
C ASP A 37 -2.57 -0.65 8.50
N SER A 38 -2.21 -1.93 8.58
CA SER A 38 -2.25 -2.72 9.82
C SER A 38 -1.29 -2.17 10.89
N ALA A 39 -0.08 -1.80 10.52
CA ALA A 39 0.92 -1.21 11.42
C ALA A 39 0.44 0.14 11.97
N MET A 40 -0.09 1.01 11.11
CA MET A 40 -0.67 2.30 11.50
C MET A 40 -1.84 2.12 12.48
N ARG A 41 -2.77 1.21 12.19
CA ARG A 41 -3.91 0.90 13.09
C ARG A 41 -3.42 0.39 14.44
N THR A 42 -2.49 -0.55 14.44
CA THR A 42 -1.93 -1.13 15.67
C THR A 42 -1.23 -0.08 16.51
N HIS A 43 -0.41 0.78 15.90
CA HIS A 43 0.25 1.89 16.58
C HIS A 43 -0.76 2.89 17.16
N TYR A 44 -1.81 3.25 16.41
CA TYR A 44 -2.87 4.14 16.89
C TYR A 44 -3.54 3.58 18.16
N ILE A 45 -3.97 2.32 18.13
CA ILE A 45 -4.63 1.66 19.26
C ILE A 45 -3.67 1.53 20.45
N ALA A 46 -2.42 1.14 20.22
CA ALA A 46 -1.42 1.03 21.28
C ALA A 46 -1.19 2.38 21.96
N LYS A 47 -1.05 3.46 21.18
CA LYS A 47 -0.87 4.81 21.69
C LYS A 47 -2.07 5.28 22.51
N ALA A 48 -3.29 5.03 22.04
CA ALA A 48 -4.52 5.37 22.78
C ALA A 48 -4.60 4.62 24.12
N ARG A 49 -4.30 3.31 24.14
CA ARG A 49 -4.29 2.49 25.35
C ARG A 49 -3.25 2.96 26.36
N THR A 50 -2.02 3.22 25.90
CA THR A 50 -0.94 3.75 26.73
C THR A 50 -1.28 5.11 27.33
N ALA A 51 -1.95 5.98 26.56
CA ALA A 51 -2.41 7.27 27.06
C ALA A 51 -3.53 7.14 28.11
N ALA A 52 -4.44 6.18 27.94
CA ALA A 52 -5.57 5.97 28.83
C ALA A 52 -5.18 5.30 30.17
N SER A 53 -4.26 4.32 30.15
CA SER A 53 -3.95 3.54 31.36
C SER A 53 -2.48 3.05 31.41
N PRO A 54 -1.49 3.97 31.51
CA PRO A 54 -0.07 3.64 31.38
C PRO A 54 0.36 2.44 32.24
N SER A 55 1.06 1.48 31.61
CA SER A 55 1.71 0.36 32.30
C SER A 55 2.90 -0.13 31.48
N GLU A 56 3.86 -0.81 32.12
CA GLU A 56 5.05 -1.37 31.45
C GLU A 56 4.68 -2.22 30.22
N LYS A 57 3.66 -3.09 30.37
CA LYS A 57 3.11 -3.90 29.28
C LYS A 57 2.59 -3.08 28.10
N GLN A 58 1.96 -1.94 28.36
CA GLN A 58 1.42 -1.06 27.31
C GLN A 58 2.51 -0.24 26.63
N VAL A 59 3.52 0.21 27.38
CA VAL A 59 4.71 0.86 26.81
C VAL A 59 5.43 -0.10 25.88
N GLU A 60 5.68 -1.34 26.32
CA GLU A 60 6.31 -2.36 25.49
C GLU A 60 5.47 -2.70 24.23
N ALA A 61 4.14 -2.71 24.36
CA ALA A 61 3.25 -2.90 23.21
C ALA A 61 3.30 -1.72 22.21
N LEU A 62 3.43 -0.49 22.71
CA LEU A 62 3.59 0.70 21.89
C LEU A 62 4.94 0.67 21.15
N GLU A 63 6.04 0.36 21.83
CA GLU A 63 7.37 0.24 21.22
C GLU A 63 7.39 -0.79 20.08
N ARG A 64 6.77 -1.96 20.28
CA ARG A 64 6.63 -2.95 19.20
C ARG A 64 5.80 -2.43 18.02
N ALA A 65 4.74 -1.69 18.30
CA ALA A 65 3.91 -1.10 17.25
C ALA A 65 4.63 0.01 16.48
N GLU A 66 5.50 0.78 17.14
CA GLU A 66 6.37 1.78 16.50
C GLU A 66 7.41 1.11 15.60
N LEU A 67 8.01 0.00 16.02
CA LEU A 67 8.91 -0.78 15.16
C LEU A 67 8.21 -1.30 13.91
N ALA A 68 6.96 -1.74 14.03
CA ALA A 68 6.16 -2.22 12.89
C ALA A 68 5.88 -1.11 11.85
N LEU A 69 5.99 0.19 12.20
CA LEU A 69 5.83 1.28 11.24
C LEU A 69 6.93 1.29 10.15
N ILE A 70 7.99 0.50 10.29
CA ILE A 70 8.97 0.29 9.22
C ILE A 70 8.32 -0.28 7.95
N ASP A 71 7.21 -1.04 8.08
CA ASP A 71 6.46 -1.56 6.94
C ASP A 71 5.92 -0.45 6.03
N CYS A 72 5.60 0.72 6.60
CA CYS A 72 5.19 1.89 5.83
C CYS A 72 6.33 2.51 5.01
N GLN A 73 7.59 2.35 5.46
CA GLN A 73 8.75 2.79 4.69
C GLN A 73 8.98 1.89 3.48
N ASP A 74 8.85 0.57 3.65
CA ASP A 74 8.98 -0.37 2.54
C ASP A 74 7.90 -0.15 1.48
N TYR A 75 6.66 0.09 1.91
CA TYR A 75 5.56 0.51 1.04
C TYR A 75 5.89 1.80 0.27
N ASP A 76 6.31 2.87 0.95
CA ASP A 76 6.60 4.16 0.29
C ASP A 76 7.76 4.02 -0.70
N ILE A 77 8.83 3.32 -0.34
CA ILE A 77 9.96 3.07 -1.24
C ILE A 77 9.51 2.36 -2.52
N LEU A 78 8.69 1.32 -2.42
CA LEU A 78 8.16 0.63 -3.61
C LEU A 78 7.26 1.56 -4.42
N GLN A 79 6.36 2.31 -3.77
CA GLN A 79 5.50 3.28 -4.43
C GLN A 79 6.32 4.28 -5.25
N LYS A 80 7.34 4.91 -4.63
CA LYS A 80 8.20 5.88 -5.31
C LYS A 80 8.99 5.25 -6.45
N LYS A 81 9.52 4.03 -6.29
CA LYS A 81 10.18 3.30 -7.38
C LYS A 81 9.25 3.09 -8.58
N LEU A 82 8.02 2.67 -8.33
CA LEU A 82 7.03 2.45 -9.38
C LEU A 82 6.62 3.76 -10.08
N MET A 83 6.52 4.87 -9.34
CA MET A 83 6.30 6.20 -9.91
C MET A 83 7.47 6.63 -10.81
N LEU A 84 8.71 6.43 -10.33
CA LEU A 84 9.93 6.72 -11.11
C LEU A 84 10.02 5.87 -12.38
N TRP A 85 9.49 4.64 -12.37
CA TRP A 85 9.40 3.76 -13.54
C TRP A 85 8.23 4.08 -14.47
N GLY A 86 7.40 5.05 -14.11
CA GLY A 86 6.39 5.64 -14.98
C GLY A 86 4.94 5.31 -14.64
N LEU A 87 4.66 4.62 -13.52
CA LEU A 87 3.29 4.48 -13.03
C LEU A 87 2.75 5.82 -12.52
N ARG A 88 1.47 6.05 -12.78
CA ARG A 88 0.72 7.22 -12.30
C ARG A 88 0.03 6.91 -10.98
N GLU A 89 -0.35 7.95 -10.27
CA GLU A 89 -1.09 7.83 -9.01
C GLU A 89 -2.38 7.02 -9.16
N ASN A 90 -3.12 7.17 -10.26
CA ASN A 90 -4.34 6.39 -10.51
C ASN A 90 -4.07 4.89 -10.67
N GLU A 91 -2.92 4.52 -11.25
CA GLU A 91 -2.54 3.11 -11.44
C GLU A 91 -2.15 2.50 -10.08
N LEU A 92 -1.37 3.22 -9.28
CA LEU A 92 -1.05 2.83 -7.91
C LEU A 92 -2.29 2.80 -7.00
N GLY A 93 -3.21 3.75 -7.18
CA GLY A 93 -4.50 3.77 -6.50
C GLY A 93 -5.34 2.54 -6.82
N LEU A 94 -5.42 2.18 -8.10
CA LEU A 94 -6.13 0.97 -8.53
C LEU A 94 -5.46 -0.30 -7.99
N MET A 95 -4.13 -0.35 -7.93
CA MET A 95 -3.43 -1.48 -7.33
C MET A 95 -3.76 -1.64 -5.83
N ARG A 96 -3.88 -0.54 -5.07
CA ARG A 96 -4.33 -0.57 -3.67
C ARG A 96 -5.76 -1.09 -3.55
N LEU A 97 -6.69 -0.52 -4.31
CA LEU A 97 -8.10 -0.93 -4.30
C LEU A 97 -8.25 -2.42 -4.59
N ARG A 98 -7.56 -2.93 -5.62
CA ARG A 98 -7.55 -4.35 -5.96
C ARG A 98 -7.04 -5.24 -4.84
N SER A 99 -6.15 -4.74 -3.99
CA SER A 99 -5.58 -5.54 -2.90
C SER A 99 -6.53 -5.60 -1.70
N ILE A 100 -7.31 -4.54 -1.49
CA ILE A 100 -8.33 -4.46 -0.44
C ILE A 100 -9.61 -5.21 -0.85
N GLU A 101 -9.95 -5.20 -2.15
CA GLU A 101 -11.17 -5.81 -2.70
C GLU A 101 -10.97 -7.26 -3.20
N ALA A 102 -9.76 -7.83 -3.10
CA ALA A 102 -9.44 -9.14 -3.67
C ALA A 102 -10.17 -10.32 -2.99
N ASP A 103 -10.55 -10.21 -1.71
CA ASP A 103 -11.13 -11.30 -0.94
C ASP A 103 -12.65 -11.18 -0.80
N ALA A 104 -13.35 -12.30 -0.61
CA ALA A 104 -14.81 -12.35 -0.41
C ALA A 104 -15.27 -11.63 0.88
N GLU A 105 -14.32 -11.38 1.79
CA GLU A 105 -14.48 -10.54 2.99
C GLU A 105 -14.10 -9.07 2.71
N GLY A 106 -13.81 -8.67 1.48
CA GLY A 106 -13.25 -7.35 1.15
C GLY A 106 -14.03 -6.16 1.71
N LEU A 107 -15.37 -6.27 1.86
CA LEU A 107 -16.15 -5.23 2.56
C LEU A 107 -15.78 -5.13 4.06
N LYS A 108 -15.60 -6.27 4.73
CA LYS A 108 -15.16 -6.33 6.12
C LYS A 108 -13.72 -5.84 6.25
N ASP A 109 -12.82 -6.17 5.32
CA ASP A 109 -11.45 -5.65 5.33
C ASP A 109 -11.38 -4.14 5.10
N VAL A 110 -12.22 -3.61 4.20
CA VAL A 110 -12.42 -2.15 4.03
C VAL A 110 -12.89 -1.53 5.34
N VAL A 111 -13.93 -2.10 5.96
CA VAL A 111 -14.46 -1.61 7.23
C VAL A 111 -13.40 -1.69 8.32
N ASP A 112 -12.70 -2.80 8.49
CA ASP A 112 -11.66 -2.96 9.52
C ASP A 112 -10.48 -1.99 9.33
N ALA A 113 -10.07 -1.72 8.09
CA ALA A 113 -9.01 -0.75 7.81
C ALA A 113 -9.43 0.70 8.08
N HIS A 114 -10.71 1.05 7.94
CA HIS A 114 -11.20 2.42 8.06
C HIS A 114 -12.01 2.70 9.33
N GLU A 115 -12.45 1.66 10.05
CA GLU A 115 -13.20 1.75 11.30
C GLU A 115 -12.21 1.88 12.46
N ILE A 116 -12.06 3.11 12.94
CA ILE A 116 -11.40 3.41 14.19
C ILE A 116 -12.39 3.11 15.31
N ARG A 117 -12.10 2.09 16.14
CA ARG A 117 -12.90 1.72 17.31
C ARG A 117 -12.10 2.09 18.56
N ASP A 118 -12.65 3.01 19.35
CA ASP A 118 -12.11 3.48 20.62
C ASP A 118 -12.28 2.44 21.75
#